data_AF-A0A920SBA8-F1
#
_entry.id   AF-A0A920SBA8-F1
#
_cell.length_a   1.000
_cell.length_b   1.000
_cell.length_c   1.000
_cell.angle_alpha   90.00
_cell.angle_beta   90.00
_cell.angle_gamma   90.00
#
_symmetry.space_group_name_H-M   'P 1'
#
loop_
_entity.id
_entity.type
_entity.pdbx_description
1 polymer ?
#
loop_
_entity_poly.entity_id
_entity_poly.type
_entity_poly.pdbx_seq_one_letter_code
_entity_poly.pdbx_strand_id
1 'polypeptide(L)'
;MPQGTLAERLRSGGAGVAAFYTPTGVGTLLGDNKETRTIDGKDYVLETGLRADYCIIRGHKADTLGNVVYKGTSRNFNPVMATTAKVTVVEVDEIVEPGQLGPEEIITPGLFVDRIVVRPSDFSAYLDI
;
A
#
# COMPACT_ATOMS: atom_id res chain seq x y z
N MET A 1 -3.61 15.84 1.16
CA MET A 1 -3.21 15.20 -0.13
C MET A 1 -4.38 14.39 -0.65
N PRO A 2 -4.71 14.45 -1.96
CA PRO A 2 -5.80 13.66 -2.54
C PRO A 2 -5.55 12.15 -2.42
N GLN A 3 -6.60 11.35 -2.21
CA GLN A 3 -6.47 9.90 -1.99
C GLN A 3 -5.82 9.17 -3.17
N GLY A 4 -6.22 9.50 -4.41
CA GLY A 4 -5.63 8.92 -5.62
C GLY A 4 -4.15 9.27 -5.76
N THR A 5 -3.78 10.52 -5.45
CA THR A 5 -2.38 10.95 -5.40
C THR A 5 -1.59 10.19 -4.34
N LEU A 6 -2.14 9.98 -3.13
CA LEU A 6 -1.48 9.18 -2.11
C LEU A 6 -1.20 7.75 -2.58
N ALA A 7 -2.20 7.09 -3.16
CA ALA A 7 -2.05 5.73 -3.68
C ALA A 7 -0.97 5.66 -4.76
N GLU A 8 -0.96 6.61 -5.70
CA GLU A 8 -0.01 6.63 -6.80
C GLU A 8 1.41 7.04 -6.37
N ARG A 9 1.54 7.89 -5.34
CA ARG A 9 2.84 8.21 -4.73
C ARG A 9 3.44 6.99 -4.04
N LEU A 10 2.64 6.22 -3.29
CA LEU A 10 3.09 4.95 -2.71
C LEU A 10 3.51 3.98 -3.83
N ARG A 11 2.67 3.77 -4.83
CA ARG A 11 2.96 2.88 -5.96
C ARG A 11 4.24 3.29 -6.69
N SER A 12 4.37 4.57 -7.02
CA SER A 12 5.54 5.15 -7.69
C SER A 12 6.80 4.98 -6.84
N GLY A 13 6.66 5.27 -5.54
CA GLY A 13 7.65 4.95 -4.53
C GLY A 13 8.11 3.52 -4.67
N GLY A 14 7.24 2.55 -4.37
CA GLY A 14 7.49 1.12 -4.45
C GLY A 14 8.19 0.64 -5.74
N ALA A 15 7.67 1.10 -6.88
CA ALA A 15 8.16 0.73 -8.21
C ALA A 15 9.47 1.40 -8.63
N GLY A 16 10.01 2.34 -7.84
CA GLY A 16 11.23 3.09 -8.21
C GLY A 16 10.99 4.20 -9.24
N VAL A 17 9.74 4.64 -9.42
CA VAL A 17 9.38 5.80 -10.25
C VAL A 17 9.58 7.07 -9.41
N ALA A 18 10.53 7.91 -9.83
CA ALA A 18 10.90 9.10 -9.08
C ALA A 18 9.75 10.11 -8.93
N ALA A 19 9.00 10.35 -10.01
CA ALA A 19 7.88 11.27 -10.02
C ALA A 19 6.89 10.97 -11.16
N PHE A 20 5.67 11.47 -11.04
CA PHE A 20 4.61 11.38 -12.05
C PHE A 20 3.78 12.67 -12.08
N TYR A 21 3.15 12.95 -13.22
CA TYR A 21 2.22 14.07 -13.35
C TYR A 21 0.77 13.60 -13.14
N THR A 22 -0.02 14.37 -12.39
CA THR A 22 -1.44 14.12 -12.16
C THR A 22 -2.24 15.41 -12.27
N PRO A 23 -3.47 15.39 -12.83
CA PRO A 23 -4.31 16.59 -12.87
C PRO A 23 -4.94 16.88 -11.49
N THR A 24 -4.87 15.94 -10.55
CA THR A 24 -5.49 16.09 -9.24
C THR A 24 -4.73 17.12 -8.40
N GLY A 25 -5.39 18.24 -8.09
CA GLY A 25 -4.84 19.33 -7.27
C GLY A 25 -4.44 20.57 -8.06
N VAL A 26 -4.47 20.53 -9.40
CA VAL A 26 -4.27 21.71 -10.27
C VAL A 26 -5.27 22.81 -9.91
N GLY A 27 -4.79 24.05 -9.78
CA GLY A 27 -5.62 25.20 -9.45
C GLY A 27 -6.19 25.21 -8.02
N THR A 28 -5.67 24.36 -7.15
CA THR A 28 -6.05 24.29 -5.72
C THR A 28 -4.82 24.53 -4.84
N LEU A 29 -5.03 24.83 -3.56
CA LEU A 29 -3.96 24.95 -2.56
C LEU A 29 -3.05 23.71 -2.48
N LEU A 30 -3.53 22.54 -2.90
CA LEU A 30 -2.74 21.30 -2.92
C LEU A 30 -1.74 21.25 -4.07
N GLY A 31 -1.95 22.04 -5.13
CA GLY A 31 -1.06 22.17 -6.28
C GLY A 31 -0.10 23.36 -6.18
N ASP A 32 -0.31 24.26 -5.22
CA ASP A 32 0.53 25.45 -5.05
C ASP A 32 2.00 25.06 -4.81
N ASN A 33 2.91 25.81 -5.43
CA ASN A 33 4.36 25.61 -5.36
C ASN A 33 4.87 24.24 -5.87
N LYS A 34 4.04 23.46 -6.56
CA LYS A 34 4.49 22.27 -7.27
C LYS A 34 4.84 22.61 -8.71
N GLU A 35 5.78 21.86 -9.27
CA GLU A 35 6.06 21.93 -10.69
C GLU A 35 4.80 21.55 -11.48
N THR A 36 4.47 22.34 -12.48
CA THR A 36 3.34 22.09 -13.37
C THR A 36 3.80 21.84 -14.79
N ARG A 37 3.04 21.04 -15.53
CA ARG A 37 3.27 20.81 -16.96
C ARG A 37 1.94 20.70 -17.69
N THR A 38 1.83 21.37 -18.83
CA THR A 38 0.74 21.15 -19.77
C THR A 38 1.09 19.97 -20.68
N ILE A 39 0.25 18.94 -20.68
CA ILE A 39 0.39 17.74 -21.53
C ILE A 39 -0.93 17.59 -22.29
N ASP A 40 -0.85 17.55 -23.62
CA ASP A 40 -2.01 17.45 -24.51
C ASP A 40 -3.12 18.48 -24.21
N GLY A 41 -2.72 19.72 -23.93
CA GLY A 41 -3.63 20.84 -23.66
C GLY A 41 -4.27 20.85 -22.26
N LYS A 42 -3.83 19.98 -21.35
CA LYS A 42 -4.31 19.94 -19.96
C LYS A 42 -3.16 20.13 -18.98
N ASP A 43 -3.41 20.86 -17.90
CA ASP A 43 -2.41 21.09 -16.84
C ASP A 43 -2.37 19.93 -15.84
N TYR A 44 -1.16 19.65 -15.36
CA TYR A 44 -0.86 18.63 -14.37
C TYR A 44 0.12 19.18 -13.34
N VAL A 45 0.08 18.63 -12.12
CA VAL A 45 1.09 18.86 -11.07
C VAL A 45 2.01 17.65 -10.96
N LEU A 46 3.30 17.90 -10.73
CA LEU A 46 4.30 16.88 -10.45
C LEU A 46 4.19 16.40 -9.00
N GLU A 47 4.14 15.09 -8.80
CA GLU A 47 4.17 14.43 -7.51
C GLU A 47 5.30 13.41 -7.46
N THR A 48 5.99 13.32 -6.32
CA THR A 48 7.13 12.41 -6.13
C THR A 48 6.71 11.09 -5.51
N GLY A 49 7.42 10.01 -5.83
CA GLY A 49 7.27 8.74 -5.15
C GLY A 49 7.46 8.89 -3.63
N LEU A 50 6.60 8.25 -2.85
CA LEU A 50 6.68 8.22 -1.39
C LEU A 50 7.37 6.93 -0.96
N ARG A 51 8.36 7.01 -0.07
CA ARG A 51 9.04 5.85 0.53
C ARG A 51 8.89 5.91 2.05
N ALA A 52 8.93 4.76 2.71
CA ALA A 52 8.88 4.65 4.16
C ALA A 52 10.01 3.76 4.68
N ASP A 53 10.44 3.96 5.93
CA ASP A 53 11.33 3.01 6.59
C ASP A 53 10.56 1.76 7.03
N TYR A 54 9.34 1.96 7.56
CA TYR A 54 8.47 0.89 8.04
C TYR A 54 7.05 1.02 7.48
N CYS A 55 6.44 -0.11 7.13
CA CYS A 55 5.01 -0.23 6.89
C CYS A 55 4.40 -1.31 7.79
N ILE A 56 3.27 -0.97 8.39
CA ILE A 56 2.43 -1.89 9.15
C ILE A 56 1.16 -2.07 8.34
N ILE A 57 0.92 -3.30 7.89
CA ILE A 57 -0.19 -3.64 7.00
C ILE A 57 -1.03 -4.78 7.59
N ARG A 58 -2.24 -4.95 7.07
CA ARG A 58 -3.21 -5.93 7.53
C ARG A 58 -3.63 -6.85 6.37
N GLY A 59 -3.39 -8.14 6.53
CA GLY A 59 -3.85 -9.20 5.62
C GLY A 59 -5.00 -10.01 6.20
N HIS A 60 -5.61 -10.88 5.39
CA HIS A 60 -6.53 -11.90 5.90
C HIS A 60 -5.74 -13.14 6.32
N LYS A 61 -4.99 -13.75 5.39
CA LYS A 61 -4.08 -14.86 5.68
C LYS A 61 -2.71 -14.58 5.08
N ALA A 62 -1.68 -15.16 5.68
CA ALA A 62 -0.37 -15.25 5.05
C ALA A 62 0.19 -16.67 5.14
N ASP A 63 0.99 -17.07 4.16
CA ASP A 63 1.81 -18.28 4.32
C ASP A 63 3.14 -17.96 5.04
N THR A 64 3.86 -18.99 5.46
CA THR A 64 5.17 -18.82 6.14
C THR A 64 6.28 -18.23 5.26
N LEU A 65 6.05 -18.10 3.93
CA LEU A 65 6.94 -17.41 3.00
C LEU A 65 6.60 -15.92 2.86
N GLY A 66 5.51 -15.44 3.49
CA GLY A 66 5.09 -14.05 3.48
C GLY A 66 4.05 -13.70 2.41
N ASN A 67 3.57 -14.65 1.61
CA ASN A 67 2.52 -14.35 0.63
C ASN A 67 1.23 -14.01 1.35
N VAL A 68 0.55 -12.93 0.96
CA VAL A 68 -0.64 -12.42 1.65
C VAL A 68 -1.85 -12.38 0.73
N VAL A 69 -2.99 -12.85 1.26
CA VAL A 69 -4.33 -12.69 0.69
C VAL A 69 -5.16 -11.73 1.56
N TYR A 70 -6.12 -11.04 0.96
CA TYR A 70 -6.97 -10.03 1.63
C TYR A 70 -8.44 -10.38 1.49
N LYS A 71 -9.29 -9.85 2.39
CA LYS A 71 -10.73 -10.13 2.39
C LYS A 71 -11.56 -8.87 2.14
N GLY A 72 -12.22 -8.79 0.99
CA GLY A 72 -13.10 -7.68 0.63
C GLY A 72 -12.39 -6.32 0.66
N THR A 73 -13.03 -5.32 1.26
CA THR A 73 -12.54 -3.93 1.30
C THR A 73 -11.36 -3.71 2.24
N SER A 74 -10.99 -4.70 3.07
CA SER A 74 -9.79 -4.64 3.91
C SER A 74 -8.49 -4.60 3.11
N ARG A 75 -8.52 -4.94 1.82
CA ARG A 75 -7.35 -4.88 0.93
C ARG A 75 -6.78 -3.46 0.80
N ASN A 76 -7.63 -2.49 0.41
CA ASN A 76 -7.31 -1.07 0.21
C ASN A 76 -5.82 -0.74 -0.09
N PHE A 77 -5.12 -0.03 0.80
CA PHE A 77 -3.75 0.44 0.65
C PHE A 77 -2.68 -0.60 0.99
N ASN A 78 -3.04 -1.71 1.65
CA ASN A 78 -2.06 -2.66 2.16
C ASN A 78 -1.08 -3.17 1.09
N PRO A 79 -1.52 -3.62 -0.10
CA PRO A 79 -0.59 -4.11 -1.12
C PRO A 79 0.35 -3.04 -1.67
N VAL A 80 -0.14 -1.80 -1.84
CA VAL A 80 0.68 -0.72 -2.39
C VAL A 80 1.65 -0.16 -1.35
N MET A 81 1.28 -0.19 -0.06
CA MET A 81 2.18 0.17 1.03
C MET A 81 3.30 -0.86 1.21
N ALA A 82 3.00 -2.16 1.07
CA ALA A 82 3.98 -3.24 1.23
C ALA A 82 5.24 -3.06 0.36
N THR A 83 5.07 -2.58 -0.87
CA THR A 83 6.19 -2.39 -1.82
C THR A 83 7.04 -1.16 -1.53
N THR A 84 6.54 -0.27 -0.67
CA THR A 84 7.06 1.08 -0.48
C THR A 84 8.09 1.17 0.65
N ALA A 85 8.01 0.27 1.63
CA ALA A 85 8.86 0.30 2.82
C ALA A 85 10.16 -0.49 2.68
N LYS A 86 11.16 -0.13 3.49
CA LYS A 86 12.34 -0.98 3.72
C LYS A 86 12.01 -2.20 4.57
N VAL A 87 11.04 -2.04 5.48
CA VAL A 87 10.58 -3.09 6.39
C VAL A 87 9.05 -3.11 6.41
N THR A 88 8.45 -4.24 6.06
CA THR A 88 7.01 -4.47 6.10
C THR A 88 6.65 -5.52 7.14
N VAL A 89 5.76 -5.15 8.06
CA VAL A 89 5.16 -6.05 9.05
C VAL A 89 3.69 -6.24 8.68
N VAL A 90 3.28 -7.48 8.45
CA VAL A 90 1.87 -7.81 8.19
C VAL A 90 1.24 -8.51 9.39
N GLU A 91 0.13 -7.97 9.85
CA GLU A 91 -0.77 -8.64 10.79
C GLU A 91 -1.82 -9.46 10.02
N VAL A 92 -1.98 -10.74 10.33
CA VAL A 92 -2.94 -11.65 9.66
C VAL A 92 -3.88 -12.34 10.65
N ASP A 93 -5.06 -12.75 10.19
CA ASP A 93 -5.97 -13.57 11.01
C ASP A 93 -5.43 -14.98 11.18
N GLU A 94 -4.75 -15.49 10.15
CA GLU A 94 -4.31 -16.88 10.09
C GLU A 94 -2.96 -16.96 9.35
N ILE A 95 -2.04 -17.76 9.89
CA ILE A 95 -0.81 -18.16 9.20
C ILE A 95 -0.99 -19.60 8.74
N VAL A 96 -0.72 -19.85 7.46
CA VAL A 96 -0.90 -21.15 6.80
C VAL A 96 0.43 -21.67 6.24
N GLU A 97 0.48 -22.94 5.84
CA GLU A 97 1.66 -23.52 5.20
C GLU A 97 1.73 -23.15 3.71
N PRO A 98 2.94 -23.09 3.11
CA PRO A 98 3.12 -22.82 1.69
C PRO A 98 2.35 -23.84 0.83
N GLY A 99 1.68 -23.35 -0.20
CA GLY A 99 0.81 -24.15 -1.07
C GLY A 99 -0.64 -24.25 -0.58
N GLN A 100 -0.97 -23.76 0.62
CA GLN A 100 -2.36 -23.63 1.08
C GLN A 100 -3.06 -22.36 0.58
N LEU A 101 -2.29 -21.38 0.07
CA LEU A 101 -2.82 -20.22 -0.65
C LEU A 101 -2.79 -20.50 -2.14
N GLY A 102 -3.92 -20.25 -2.83
CA GLY A 102 -3.97 -20.33 -4.28
C GLY A 102 -3.02 -19.30 -4.92
N PRO A 103 -2.15 -19.65 -5.88
CA PRO A 103 -1.21 -18.71 -6.48
C PRO A 103 -1.89 -17.46 -7.08
N GLU A 104 -3.07 -17.63 -7.67
CA GLU A 104 -3.87 -16.54 -8.26
C GLU A 104 -4.62 -15.69 -7.22
N GLU A 105 -4.68 -16.14 -5.96
CA GLU A 105 -5.29 -15.39 -4.85
C GLU A 105 -4.27 -14.48 -4.15
N ILE A 106 -2.98 -14.77 -4.30
CA ILE A 106 -1.88 -14.01 -3.70
C ILE A 106 -1.85 -12.60 -4.29
N ILE A 107 -2.05 -11.61 -3.43
CA ILE A 107 -2.07 -10.20 -3.84
C ILE A 107 -0.75 -9.52 -3.52
N THR A 108 -0.20 -9.77 -2.32
CA THR A 108 1.11 -9.28 -1.93
C THR A 108 2.06 -10.48 -1.90
N PRO A 109 2.98 -10.59 -2.86
CA PRO A 109 4.01 -11.59 -2.82
C PRO A 109 4.87 -11.45 -1.57
N GLY A 110 5.33 -12.58 -1.02
CA GLY A 110 6.16 -12.61 0.19
C GLY A 110 7.48 -11.84 0.07
N LEU A 111 7.93 -11.56 -1.15
CA LEU A 111 9.06 -10.67 -1.42
C LEU A 111 8.94 -9.30 -0.74
N PHE A 112 7.72 -8.80 -0.53
CA PHE A 112 7.47 -7.48 0.08
C PHE A 112 7.13 -7.55 1.58
N VAL A 113 7.33 -8.71 2.22
CA VAL A 113 6.95 -8.94 3.61
C VAL A 113 8.16 -9.44 4.39
N ASP A 114 8.56 -8.68 5.42
CA ASP A 114 9.71 -9.02 6.26
C ASP A 114 9.30 -9.77 7.53
N ARG A 115 8.11 -9.47 8.07
CA ARG A 115 7.60 -10.05 9.32
C ARG A 115 6.11 -10.30 9.23
N ILE A 116 5.69 -11.43 9.78
CA ILE A 116 4.29 -11.84 9.86
C ILE A 116 3.93 -11.96 11.34
N VAL A 117 2.80 -11.37 11.74
CA VAL A 117 2.27 -11.46 13.09
C VAL A 117 0.84 -11.96 13.01
N VAL A 118 0.52 -12.99 13.80
CA VAL A 118 -0.86 -13.45 13.94
C VAL A 118 -1.60 -12.55 14.93
N ARG A 119 -2.78 -12.09 14.54
CA ARG A 119 -3.66 -11.31 15.42
C ARG A 119 -4.21 -12.21 16.54
N PRO A 120 -4.20 -11.78 17.81
CA PRO A 120 -4.89 -12.52 18.87
C PRO A 120 -6.38 -12.67 18.54
N SER A 121 -6.92 -13.87 18.74
CA SER A 121 -8.32 -14.20 18.39
C SER A 121 -9.35 -13.42 19.21
N ASP A 122 -8.96 -12.94 20.39
CA ASP A 122 -9.73 -12.14 21.32
C ASP A 122 -9.55 -10.63 21.11
N PHE A 123 -8.73 -10.19 20.15
CA PHE A 123 -8.52 -8.76 19.91
C PHE A 123 -9.77 -8.10 19.33
N SER A 124 -10.33 -7.15 20.09
CA SER A 124 -11.30 -6.17 19.62
C SER A 124 -10.63 -4.81 19.42
N ALA A 125 -10.88 -4.16 18.28
CA ALA A 125 -10.47 -2.77 18.07
C ALA A 125 -11.35 -1.77 18.81
N TYR A 126 -12.47 -2.24 19.36
CA TYR A 126 -13.39 -1.46 20.17
C TYR A 126 -13.17 -1.82 21.64
N LEU A 127 -13.22 -0.80 22.51
CA LEU A 127 -13.26 -1.02 23.95
C LEU A 127 -14.48 -1.88 24.28
N ASP A 128 -14.32 -2.80 25.23
CA ASP A 128 -15.43 -3.53 25.85
C ASP A 128 -16.27 -2.49 26.65
N ILE A 129 -17.19 -1.81 25.96
CA ILE A 129 -18.17 -0.91 26.56
C ILE A 129 -19.45 -1.68 26.90
#